data_AF-A0A1Z1W2K2-F1
#
_entry.id   AF-A0A1Z1W2K2-F1
#
_cell.length_a   1.000
_cell.length_b   1.000
_cell.length_c   1.000
_cell.angle_alpha   90.00
_cell.angle_beta   90.00
_cell.angle_gamma   90.00
#
_symmetry.space_group_name_H-M   'P 1'
#
loop_
_entity.id
_entity.type
_entity.pdbx_description
1 polymer ?
#
loop_
_entity_poly.entity_id
_entity_poly.type
_entity_poly.pdbx_seq_one_letter_code
_entity_poly.pdbx_strand_id
1 'polypeptide(L)'
;MVPAEQRFVITSLLGEAEEQLQRCRGGRHMLEDLSRGTGLLDQVLLRVTVAAVNAAVPLEEVDRWVRLSEAEAVKVLGTYRDTDGE
;
A
#
# COMPACT_ATOMS: atom_id res chain seq x y z
N MET A 1 -10.08 41.40 29.73
CA MET A 1 -10.28 40.18 30.54
C MET A 1 -11.29 39.32 29.80
N VAL A 2 -10.90 38.15 29.29
CA VAL A 2 -11.83 37.30 28.52
C VAL A 2 -12.83 36.67 29.50
N PRO A 3 -14.15 36.78 29.26
CA PRO A 3 -15.17 36.15 30.09
C PRO A 3 -14.90 34.64 30.24
N ALA A 4 -15.14 34.09 31.42
CA ALA A 4 -14.88 32.68 31.71
C ALA A 4 -15.63 31.75 30.73
N GLU A 5 -16.84 32.12 30.31
CA GLU A 5 -17.63 31.38 29.32
C GLU A 5 -16.99 31.38 27.93
N GLN A 6 -16.44 32.51 27.47
CA GLN A 6 -15.74 32.55 26.18
C GLN A 6 -14.45 31.72 26.23
N ARG A 7 -13.72 31.76 27.35
CA ARG A 7 -12.56 30.89 27.56
C ARG A 7 -12.95 29.41 27.55
N PHE A 8 -14.06 29.05 28.18
CA PHE A 8 -14.55 27.68 28.20
C PHE A 8 -14.93 27.18 26.80
N VAL A 9 -15.67 28.00 26.05
CA VAL A 9 -16.07 27.67 24.66
C VAL A 9 -14.85 27.49 23.76
N ILE A 10 -13.87 28.39 23.85
CA ILE A 10 -12.64 28.29 23.06
C ILE A 10 -11.85 27.02 23.41
N THR A 11 -11.69 26.70 24.69
CA THR A 11 -10.99 25.50 25.13
C THR A 11 -11.70 24.23 24.68
N SER A 12 -13.04 24.20 24.73
CA SER A 12 -13.83 23.05 24.27
C SER A 12 -13.65 22.82 22.76
N LEU A 13 -13.71 23.89 21.95
CA LEU A 13 -13.52 23.81 20.50
C LEU A 13 -12.10 23.37 20.13
N LEU A 14 -11.09 23.78 20.92
CA LEU A 14 -9.72 23.36 20.71
C LEU A 14 -9.53 21.86 20.96
N GLY A 15 -10.09 21.33 22.07
CA GLY A 15 -10.04 19.90 22.37
C GLY A 15 -10.72 19.05 21.31
N GLU A 16 -11.88 19.48 20.82
CA GLU A 16 -12.62 18.77 19.78
C GLU A 16 -11.87 18.79 18.42
N ALA A 17 -11.16 19.88 18.10
CA ALA A 17 -10.29 19.95 16.93
C ALA A 17 -9.06 19.06 17.07
N GLU A 18 -8.44 18.98 18.25
CA GLU A 18 -7.32 18.08 18.53
C GLU A 18 -7.71 16.61 18.36
N GLU A 19 -8.88 16.22 18.88
CA GLU A 19 -9.41 14.85 18.71
C GLU A 19 -9.69 14.50 17.24
N GLN A 20 -10.19 15.46 16.45
CA GLN A 20 -10.41 15.26 15.02
C GLN A 20 -9.09 15.10 14.25
N LEU A 21 -8.09 15.94 14.55
CA LEU A 21 -6.76 15.82 13.96
C LEU A 21 -6.10 14.49 14.31
N GLN A 22 -6.26 14.02 15.55
CA GLN A 22 -5.73 12.74 15.98
C GLN A 22 -6.40 11.57 15.26
N ARG A 23 -7.73 11.61 15.07
CA ARG A 23 -8.45 10.62 14.26
C ARG A 23 -8.00 10.62 12.80
N CYS A 24 -7.85 11.79 12.19
CA CYS A 24 -7.34 11.91 10.82
C CYS A 24 -5.91 11.36 10.68
N ARG A 25 -5.02 11.63 11.66
CA ARG A 25 -3.66 11.08 11.66
C ARG A 25 -3.64 9.56 11.78
N GLY A 26 -4.50 8.98 12.61
CA GLY A 26 -4.65 7.53 12.74
C GLY A 26 -5.11 6.87 11.43
N GLY A 27 -6.14 7.43 10.78
CA GLY A 27 -6.59 6.96 9.47
C GLY A 27 -5.51 7.07 8.39
N ARG A 28 -4.73 8.16 8.41
CA ARG A 28 -3.61 8.35 7.48
C ARG A 28 -2.50 7.29 7.65
N HIS A 29 -2.12 6.97 8.89
CA HIS A 29 -1.12 5.93 9.15
C HIS A 29 -1.63 4.56 8.68
N MET A 30 -2.90 4.25 8.91
CA MET A 30 -3.51 3.00 8.45
C MET A 30 -3.50 2.88 6.92
N LEU A 31 -3.75 3.98 6.18
CA LEU A 31 -3.66 4.00 4.73
C LEU A 31 -2.22 3.85 4.23
N GLU A 32 -1.25 4.51 4.89
CA GLU A 32 0.17 4.37 4.57
C GLU A 32 0.68 2.94 4.81
N ASP A 33 0.28 2.32 5.92
CA ASP A 33 0.63 0.94 6.23
C ASP A 33 -0.06 -0.05 5.29
N LEU A 34 -1.32 0.18 4.93
CA LEU A 34 -2.01 -0.63 3.92
C LEU A 34 -1.31 -0.51 2.55
N SER A 35 -0.96 0.70 2.13
CA SER A 35 -0.23 0.93 0.88
C SER A 35 1.17 0.30 0.89
N ARG A 36 1.85 0.31 2.03
CA ARG A 36 3.14 -0.39 2.19
C ARG A 36 2.93 -1.90 2.11
N GLY A 37 1.90 -2.43 2.78
CA GLY A 37 1.54 -3.84 2.76
C GLY A 37 1.20 -4.34 1.35
N THR A 38 0.43 -3.57 0.56
CA THR A 38 0.13 -3.93 -0.83
C THR A 38 1.38 -3.93 -1.70
N GLY A 39 2.32 -3.00 -1.51
CA GLY A 39 3.61 -3.00 -2.21
C GLY A 39 4.48 -4.21 -1.85
N LEU A 40 4.47 -4.66 -0.59
CA LEU A 40 5.16 -5.89 -0.19
C LEU A 40 4.53 -7.14 -0.81
N LEU A 41 3.20 -7.20 -0.90
CA LEU A 41 2.49 -8.30 -1.56
C LEU A 41 2.84 -8.37 -3.05
N ASP A 42 2.93 -7.24 -3.74
CA ASP A 42 3.32 -7.16 -5.14
C ASP A 42 4.75 -7.69 -5.37
N GLN A 43 5.70 -7.32 -4.50
CA GLN A 43 7.07 -7.84 -4.56
C GLN A 43 7.15 -9.35 -4.31
N VAL A 44 6.38 -9.88 -3.36
CA VAL A 44 6.32 -11.31 -3.07
C VAL A 44 5.75 -12.06 -4.28
N LEU A 45 4.68 -11.54 -4.87
CA LEU A 45 4.04 -12.12 -6.05
C LEU A 45 5.00 -12.19 -7.25
N LEU A 46 5.78 -11.13 -7.47
CA LEU A 46 6.80 -11.09 -8.51
C LEU A 46 7.89 -12.14 -8.27
N ARG A 47 8.39 -12.27 -7.04
CA ARG A 47 9.39 -13.30 -6.70
C ARG A 47 8.87 -14.71 -6.88
N VAL A 48 7.62 -14.97 -6.50
CA VAL A 48 6.97 -16.28 -6.70
C VAL A 48 6.81 -16.58 -8.19
N THR A 49 6.41 -15.59 -8.98
CA THR A 49 6.27 -15.70 -10.44
C THR A 49 7.60 -16.03 -11.10
N VAL A 50 8.67 -15.31 -10.75
CA VAL A 50 10.03 -15.56 -11.26
C VAL A 50 10.52 -16.95 -10.86
N ALA A 51 10.31 -17.36 -9.61
CA ALA A 51 10.70 -18.69 -9.14
C ALA A 51 9.95 -19.81 -9.89
N ALA A 52 8.66 -19.62 -10.19
CA ALA A 52 7.85 -20.56 -10.94
C ALA A 52 8.31 -20.69 -12.39
N VAL A 53 8.58 -19.56 -13.06
CA VAL A 53 9.12 -19.55 -14.43
C VAL A 53 10.50 -20.23 -14.48
N ASN A 54 11.38 -19.96 -13.52
CA ASN A 54 12.69 -20.61 -13.42
C ASN A 54 12.58 -22.12 -13.13
N ALA A 55 11.51 -22.55 -12.45
CA ALA A 55 11.19 -23.95 -12.23
C ALA A 55 10.49 -24.61 -13.44
N ALA A 56 10.40 -23.92 -14.59
CA ALA A 56 9.72 -24.34 -15.80
C ALA A 56 8.23 -24.65 -15.62
N VAL A 57 7.59 -24.01 -14.63
CA VAL A 57 6.12 -24.05 -14.50
C VAL A 57 5.51 -23.35 -15.72
N PRO A 58 4.52 -23.96 -16.40
CA PRO A 58 3.86 -23.36 -17.55
C PRO A 58 3.25 -22.00 -17.19
N LEU A 59 3.39 -21.03 -18.09
CA LEU A 59 2.87 -19.68 -17.86
C LEU A 59 1.35 -19.68 -17.66
N GLU A 60 0.60 -20.61 -18.27
CA GLU A 60 -0.85 -20.72 -18.04
C GLU A 60 -1.20 -21.16 -16.61
N GLU A 61 -0.27 -21.84 -15.93
CA GLU A 61 -0.44 -22.26 -14.54
C GLU A 61 -0.05 -21.12 -13.57
N VAL A 62 0.97 -20.34 -13.92
CA VAL A 62 1.34 -19.13 -13.18
C VAL A 62 0.26 -18.04 -13.30
N ASP A 63 -0.30 -17.84 -14.48
CA ASP A 63 -1.42 -16.92 -14.74
C ASP A 63 -2.63 -17.23 -13.84
N ARG A 64 -2.91 -18.51 -13.63
CA ARG A 64 -3.97 -19.00 -12.74
C ARG A 64 -3.75 -18.66 -11.28
N TRP A 65 -2.50 -18.63 -10.81
CA TRP A 65 -2.17 -18.28 -9.42
C TRP A 65 -2.28 -16.78 -9.18
N VAL A 66 -1.86 -16.02 -10.18
CA VAL A 66 -1.62 -14.58 -10.03
C VAL A 66 -2.87 -13.77 -10.38
N ARG A 67 -3.83 -14.33 -11.15
CA ARG A 67 -4.98 -13.61 -11.73
C ARG A 67 -4.57 -12.31 -12.44
N LEU A 68 -3.29 -12.15 -12.77
CA LEU A 68 -2.82 -11.11 -13.68
C LEU A 68 -3.23 -11.57 -15.07
N SER A 69 -3.54 -10.62 -15.96
CA SER A 69 -3.67 -10.99 -17.37
C SER A 69 -2.30 -11.36 -17.91
N GLU A 70 -2.22 -12.37 -18.79
CA GLU A 70 -1.01 -12.78 -19.51
C GLU A 70 -0.18 -11.60 -20.04
N ALA A 71 -0.85 -10.52 -20.49
CA ALA A 71 -0.21 -9.28 -20.96
C ALA A 71 0.55 -8.52 -19.85
N GLU A 72 0.07 -8.54 -18.61
CA GLU A 72 0.73 -7.93 -17.45
C GLU A 72 1.89 -8.80 -16.95
N ALA A 73 1.75 -10.12 -17.00
CA ALA A 73 2.84 -11.05 -16.67
C ALA A 73 4.05 -10.86 -17.61
N VAL A 74 3.82 -10.72 -18.91
CA VAL A 74 4.88 -10.43 -19.90
C VAL A 74 5.58 -9.10 -19.62
N LYS A 75 4.82 -8.05 -19.26
CA LYS A 75 5.38 -6.73 -18.94
C LYS A 75 6.26 -6.75 -17.68
N VAL A 76 5.81 -7.47 -16.65
CA VAL A 76 6.55 -7.62 -15.38
C VAL A 76 7.84 -8.40 -15.59
N LEU A 77 7.79 -9.50 -16.35
CA LEU A 77 8.97 -10.31 -16.69
C LEU A 77 9.96 -9.54 -17.59
N GLY A 78 9.48 -8.72 -18.51
CA GLY A 78 10.34 -7.84 -19.33
C GLY A 78 11.09 -6.80 -18.50
N THR A 79 10.42 -6.21 -17.51
CA THR A 79 11.01 -5.18 -16.64
C THR A 79 12.12 -5.76 -15.75
N TYR A 80 11.98 -7.00 -15.29
CA TYR A 80 12.98 -7.67 -14.45
C TYR A 80 14.25 -8.07 -15.25
N ARG A 81 14.09 -8.43 -16.53
CA ARG A 81 15.21 -8.79 -17.41
C ARG A 81 16.11 -7.60 -17.77
N ASP A 82 15.58 -6.38 -17.78
CA ASP A 82 16.36 -5.16 -17.96
C ASP A 82 17.15 -4.78 -16.69
N THR A 83 16.66 -5.15 -15.50
CA THR A 83 17.33 -4.81 -14.23
C THR A 83 18.45 -5.77 -13.81
N ASP A 84 18.51 -6.98 -14.38
CA ASP A 84 19.61 -7.94 -14.18
C ASP A 84 20.74 -7.80 -15.24
N GLY A 85 20.66 -6.78 -16.10
CA GLY A 85 21.56 -6.54 -17.22
C GLY A 85 22.59 -5.40 -17.05
N GLU A 86 22.70 -4.80 -15.86
CA GLU A 86 23.69 -3.74 -15.55
C GLU A 86 24.62 -4.12 -14.37
#